data_AF-A0A2N2YHC3-F1
#
_entry.id   AF-A0A2N2YHC3-F1
#
_cell.length_a   1.000
_cell.length_b   1.000
_cell.length_c   1.000
_cell.angle_alpha   90.00
_cell.angle_beta   90.00
_cell.angle_gamma   90.00
#
_symmetry.space_group_name_H-M   'P 1'
#
loop_
_entity.id
_entity.type
_entity.pdbx_description
1 polymer ?
#
loop_
_entity_poly.entity_id
_entity_poly.type
_entity_poly.pdbx_seq_one_letter_code
_entity_poly.pdbx_strand_id
1 'polypeptide(L)'
;MPQANPFKFGSIVEEPYFTDRIAEQADIRLVLQSETHLIIISPRRYGKTSLVKKVVATLGRPLIFLDLQLITDSSFACNFSSSYI
;
A
#
# COMPACT_ATOMS: atom_id res chain seq x y z
N MET A 1 -28.97 -1.01 20.33
CA MET A 1 -27.52 -0.91 20.61
C MET A 1 -26.98 0.28 19.82
N PRO A 2 -26.07 1.11 20.37
CA PRO A 2 -25.56 2.25 19.61
C PRO A 2 -24.79 1.73 18.39
N GLN A 3 -25.17 2.21 17.20
CA GLN A 3 -24.49 1.90 15.95
C GLN A 3 -23.08 2.48 16.02
N ALA A 4 -22.06 1.62 15.97
CA ALA A 4 -20.67 2.04 16.02
C ALA A 4 -20.32 2.90 14.79
N ASN A 5 -19.50 3.93 15.00
CA ASN A 5 -19.04 4.79 13.91
C ASN A 5 -18.27 3.95 12.87
N PRO A 6 -18.72 3.90 11.60
CA PRO A 6 -18.07 3.11 10.56
C PRO A 6 -16.81 3.78 9.98
N PHE A 7 -16.47 5.00 10.39
CA PHE A 7 -15.33 5.72 9.85
C PHE A 7 -14.10 5.62 10.76
N LYS A 8 -12.96 5.25 10.17
CA LYS A 8 -11.65 5.20 10.82
C LYS A 8 -10.69 6.16 10.12
N PHE A 9 -10.07 7.05 10.89
CA PHE A 9 -9.14 8.07 10.40
C PHE A 9 -7.75 7.93 11.02
N GLY A 10 -6.76 8.59 10.42
CA GLY A 10 -5.40 8.69 10.98
C GLY A 10 -4.57 7.41 10.96
N SER A 11 -5.06 6.33 10.34
CA SER A 11 -4.40 5.03 10.29
C SER A 11 -4.67 4.31 8.97
N ILE A 12 -3.85 3.29 8.69
CA ILE A 12 -4.13 2.36 7.59
C ILE A 12 -5.39 1.57 7.95
N VAL A 13 -6.34 1.55 7.01
CA VAL A 13 -7.65 0.93 7.18
C VAL A 13 -7.65 -0.48 6.57
N GLU A 14 -8.29 -1.43 7.25
CA GLU A 14 -8.48 -2.82 6.84
C GLU A 14 -9.98 -3.18 6.98
N GLU A 15 -10.37 -4.43 6.69
CA GLU A 15 -11.76 -4.88 6.86
C GLU A 15 -12.26 -4.70 8.31
N PRO A 16 -13.55 -4.36 8.54
CA PRO A 16 -14.61 -4.09 7.56
C PRO A 16 -14.63 -2.63 7.04
N TYR A 17 -13.62 -1.83 7.38
CA TYR A 17 -13.63 -0.38 7.17
C TYR A 17 -13.08 0.04 5.78
N PHE A 18 -12.48 -0.89 5.02
CA PHE A 18 -12.01 -0.65 3.66
C PHE A 18 -13.04 -1.15 2.64
N THR A 19 -13.70 -0.22 1.96
CA THR A 19 -14.77 -0.52 1.00
C THR A 19 -14.37 -0.19 -0.45
N ASP A 20 -15.15 -0.72 -1.41
CA ASP A 20 -15.05 -0.45 -2.84
C ASP A 20 -13.71 -0.87 -3.49
N ARG A 21 -13.35 -0.30 -4.64
CA ARG A 21 -12.09 -0.49 -5.38
C ARG A 21 -11.96 -1.89 -5.99
N ILE A 22 -13.08 -2.49 -6.40
CA ILE A 22 -13.12 -3.90 -6.87
C ILE A 22 -12.28 -4.10 -8.14
N ALA A 23 -12.39 -3.19 -9.11
CA ALA A 23 -11.61 -3.27 -10.35
C ALA A 23 -10.11 -3.15 -10.10
N GLU A 24 -9.69 -2.14 -9.32
CA GLU A 24 -8.28 -1.95 -8.98
C GLU A 24 -7.71 -3.14 -8.19
N GLN A 25 -8.49 -3.76 -7.31
CA GLN A 25 -8.07 -4.97 -6.63
C GLN A 25 -7.81 -6.12 -7.62
N ALA A 26 -8.66 -6.28 -8.64
CA ALA A 26 -8.48 -7.30 -9.67
C ALA A 26 -7.23 -7.04 -10.52
N ASP A 27 -7.02 -5.79 -10.94
CA ASP A 27 -5.85 -5.40 -11.73
C ASP A 27 -4.55 -5.62 -10.96
N ILE A 28 -4.52 -5.21 -9.69
CA ILE A 28 -3.35 -5.41 -8.82
C ILE A 28 -3.09 -6.90 -8.60
N ARG A 29 -4.13 -7.72 -8.40
CA ARG A 29 -3.98 -9.18 -8.27
C ARG A 29 -3.33 -9.77 -9.51
N LEU A 30 -3.80 -9.40 -10.70
CA LEU A 30 -3.27 -9.90 -11.96
C LEU A 30 -1.78 -9.55 -12.11
N VAL A 31 -1.41 -8.30 -11.83
CA VAL A 31 -0.01 -7.86 -11.90
C VAL A 31 0.85 -8.60 -10.88
N LEU A 32 0.40 -8.75 -9.64
CA LEU A 32 1.14 -9.46 -8.57
C LEU A 32 1.24 -10.98 -8.79
N GLN A 33 0.37 -11.55 -9.63
CA GLN A 33 0.48 -12.94 -10.06
C GLN A 33 1.49 -13.13 -11.20
N SER A 34 1.82 -12.06 -11.92
CA SER A 34 2.88 -12.03 -12.94
C SER A 34 4.25 -11.67 -12.35
N GLU A 35 5.29 -11.70 -13.17
CA GLU A 35 6.66 -11.26 -12.82
C GLU A 35 6.89 -9.75 -13.06
N THR A 36 5.80 -8.96 -13.10
CA THR A 36 5.84 -7.53 -13.45
C THR A 36 5.88 -6.64 -12.21
N HIS A 37 6.62 -5.54 -12.30
CA HIS A 37 6.65 -4.51 -11.26
C HIS A 37 5.38 -3.63 -11.29
N LEU A 38 4.75 -3.44 -10.13
CA LEU A 38 3.59 -2.57 -9.96
C LEU A 38 3.98 -1.25 -9.28
N ILE A 39 3.63 -0.12 -9.90
CA ILE A 39 3.76 1.21 -9.29
C ILE A 39 2.36 1.84 -9.18
N ILE A 40 1.97 2.28 -7.97
CA ILE A 40 0.67 2.91 -7.72
C ILE A 40 0.87 4.39 -7.41
N ILE A 41 0.37 5.26 -8.29
CA ILE A 41 0.44 6.72 -8.15
C ILE A 41 -0.95 7.27 -7.87
N SER A 42 -1.11 8.01 -6.77
CA SER A 42 -2.33 8.74 -6.46
C SER A 42 -2.04 9.81 -5.38
N PRO A 43 -2.98 10.73 -5.06
CA PRO A 43 -2.79 11.74 -4.02
C PRO A 43 -2.53 11.18 -2.61
N ARG A 44 -2.05 12.02 -1.68
CA ARG A 44 -1.86 11.65 -0.27
C ARG A 44 -3.21 11.24 0.34
N ARG A 45 -3.23 10.18 1.17
CA ARG A 45 -4.42 9.64 1.87
C ARG A 45 -5.51 8.99 0.97
N TYR A 46 -5.22 8.71 -0.29
CA TYR A 46 -6.14 7.94 -1.17
C TYR A 46 -6.25 6.44 -0.87
N GLY A 47 -5.68 5.95 0.24
CA GLY A 47 -5.83 4.55 0.65
C GLY A 47 -4.98 3.52 -0.14
N LYS A 48 -3.93 3.94 -0.86
CA LYS A 48 -3.03 3.02 -1.60
C LYS A 48 -2.50 1.87 -0.74
N THR A 49 -1.99 2.18 0.45
CA THR A 49 -1.45 1.16 1.36
C THR A 49 -2.52 0.18 1.82
N SER A 50 -3.72 0.67 2.13
CA SER A 50 -4.87 -0.19 2.46
C SER A 50 -5.29 -1.08 1.29
N LEU A 51 -5.30 -0.54 0.07
CA LEU A 51 -5.61 -1.29 -1.14
C LEU A 51 -4.63 -2.44 -1.36
N VAL A 52 -3.32 -2.18 -1.29
CA VAL A 52 -2.29 -3.20 -1.46
C VAL A 52 -2.39 -4.26 -0.36
N LYS A 53 -2.54 -3.86 0.90
CA LYS A 53 -2.69 -4.81 2.02
C LYS A 53 -3.90 -5.72 1.84
N LYS A 54 -5.05 -5.19 1.41
CA LYS A 54 -6.25 -5.99 1.12
C LYS A 54 -5.98 -7.02 0.04
N VAL A 55 -5.32 -6.64 -1.05
CA VAL A 55 -5.00 -7.57 -2.14
C VAL A 55 -4.00 -8.63 -1.68
N VAL A 56 -2.90 -8.24 -1.03
CA VAL A 56 -1.85 -9.18 -0.62
C VAL A 56 -2.35 -10.18 0.43
N ALA A 57 -3.23 -9.77 1.34
CA ALA A 57 -3.88 -10.67 2.29
C ALA A 57 -4.61 -11.84 1.60
N THR A 58 -5.05 -11.66 0.35
CA THR A 58 -5.72 -12.72 -0.44
C THR A 58 -4.78 -13.59 -1.27
N LEU A 59 -3.50 -13.25 -1.39
CA LEU A 59 -2.54 -13.98 -2.22
C LEU A 59 -1.87 -15.16 -1.50
N GLY A 60 -1.90 -15.21 -0.16
CA GLY A 60 -1.34 -16.31 0.63
C GLY A 60 0.18 -16.49 0.49
N ARG A 61 0.91 -15.46 0.04
CA ARG A 61 2.36 -15.48 -0.14
C ARG A 61 3.07 -14.74 1.00
N PRO A 62 4.31 -15.10 1.35
CA PRO A 62 5.13 -14.29 2.25
C PRO A 62 5.28 -12.86 1.74
N LEU A 63 5.09 -11.87 2.62
CA LEU A 63 5.17 -10.44 2.29
C LEU A 63 6.27 -9.79 3.15
N ILE A 64 7.15 -9.04 2.50
CA ILE A 64 8.01 -8.06 3.16
C ILE A 64 7.43 -6.68 2.86
N PHE A 65 7.06 -5.94 3.90
CA PHE A 65 6.53 -4.58 3.78
C PHE A 65 7.52 -3.59 4.37
N LEU A 66 7.98 -2.63 3.56
CA LEU A 66 8.92 -1.58 3.95
C LEU A 66 8.20 -0.23 3.87
N ASP A 67 7.97 0.40 5.02
CA ASP A 67 7.43 1.76 5.08
C ASP A 67 8.57 2.77 5.03
N LEU A 68 8.76 3.37 3.86
CA LEU A 68 9.79 4.38 3.63
C LEU A 68 9.32 5.80 3.97
N GLN A 69 8.07 5.99 4.43
CA GLN A 69 7.51 7.33 4.66
C GLN A 69 8.23 8.11 5.79
N LEU A 70 8.88 7.40 6.71
CA LEU A 70 9.58 7.97 7.85
C LEU A 70 11.09 8.08 7.65
N ILE A 71 11.62 7.68 6.49
CA ILE A 71 13.04 7.80 6.20
C ILE A 71 13.33 9.26 5.86
N THR A 72 13.77 10.00 6.87
CA THR A 72 14.13 11.43 6.78
C THR A 72 15.63 11.67 6.70
N ASP A 73 16.44 10.62 6.81
CA ASP A 73 17.90 10.75 6.81
C ASP A 73 18.43 11.13 5.43
N SER A 74 18.99 12.33 5.32
CA SER A 74 19.62 12.87 4.12
C SER A 74 20.82 12.07 3.64
N SER A 75 21.42 11.24 4.50
CA SER A 75 22.54 10.36 4.15
C SER A 75 22.12 9.21 3.21
N PHE A 76 20.87 8.72 3.29
CA PHE A 76 20.36 7.71 2.35
C PHE A 76 20.14 8.28 0.96
N ALA A 77 19.63 9.51 0.86
CA ALA A 77 19.43 10.19 -0.43
C ALA A 77 20.78 10.51 -1.12
N CYS A 78 21.80 10.88 -0.34
CA CYS A 78 23.12 11.23 -0.86
C CYS A 78 23.88 10.00 -1.41
N ASN A 79 23.79 8.85 -0.75
CA ASN A 79 24.50 7.63 -1.18
C ASN A 79 23.95 7.01 -2.46
N PHE A 80 22.66 7.19 -2.77
CA PHE A 80 22.08 6.70 -4.03
C PHE A 80 22.59 7.49 -5.25
N SER A 81 22.95 8.77 -5.06
CA SER A 81 23.50 9.62 -6.12
C SER A 81 24.98 9.37 -6.41
N SER A 82 25.74 8.80 -5.46
CA SER A 82 27.19 8.63 -5.60
C SER A 82 27.60 7.25 -6.13
N SER A 83 26.68 6.30 -6.29
CA SER A 83 26.97 4.96 -6.85
C SER A 83 26.59 4.81 -8.33
N TYR A 84 26.19 5.91 -9.00
CA TYR A 84 25.84 5.94 -10.43
C TYR A 84 26.48 7.13 -11.18
N ILE A 85 27.67 7.55 -10.74
CA ILE A 85 28.61 8.36 -11.55
C ILE A 85 30.00 7.74 -11.42
#